data_AF-A0A081KD02-F1
#
_entry.id   AF-A0A081KD02-F1
#
_cell.length_a   1.000
_cell.length_b   1.000
_cell.length_c   1.000
_cell.angle_alpha   90.00
_cell.angle_beta   90.00
_cell.angle_gamma   90.00
#
_symmetry.space_group_name_H-M   'P 1'
#
loop_
_entity.id
_entity.type
_entity.pdbx_description
1 polymer ?
#
loop_
_entity_poly.entity_id
_entity_poly.type
_entity_poly.pdbx_seq_one_letter_code
_entity_poly.pdbx_strand_id
1 'polypeptide(L)'
;MNQSSYVLLWCFWLCVVWSDTSQAGFEFISYDAPAMDLSTATRKNISYQFSVVFSSQCSQGCTGPQHYRLAFSATSIGSGSGSAPPISEGQLGKLIKGKVRFATTGDDTPAGKKKFSPGQWSGDITGHQNTTVTATFTVRFSTSQLQSIVNSGQNSLLFYVVGEDTESARYYDTLAIKIPLHTREEVQITGLSEIVLNAGIPSGTYLESSISACVYSSSGNISVDLDGANAPGKPFQLSQTDQCDAMNACIPYVVRIQNTGQSNWLEYQKKGDQKGVLNASRDQGCQQRDNLTIQVRINSQSLYQTSAGQFKDTLTITVTPM
;
A
#
# COMPACT_ATOMS: atom_id res chain seq x y z
N MET A 1 -48.50 88.91 22.60
CA MET A 1 -47.09 88.97 22.15
C MET A 1 -46.25 88.43 23.30
N ASN A 2 -45.47 87.34 23.25
CA ASN A 2 -45.15 86.38 22.21
C ASN A 2 -44.85 85.02 22.87
N GLN A 3 -45.42 83.99 22.23
CA GLN A 3 -44.98 82.59 22.06
C GLN A 3 -44.05 81.95 23.10
N SER A 4 -44.65 81.02 23.86
CA SER A 4 -44.00 79.80 24.35
C SER A 4 -43.66 78.87 23.18
N SER A 5 -42.39 78.54 23.02
CA SER A 5 -41.92 77.49 22.12
C SER A 5 -41.62 76.23 22.92
N TYR A 6 -42.44 75.20 22.75
CA TYR A 6 -42.16 73.85 23.22
C TYR A 6 -41.14 73.19 22.29
N VAL A 7 -39.99 72.80 22.85
CA VAL A 7 -39.01 71.94 22.16
C VAL A 7 -39.48 70.50 22.32
N LEU A 8 -40.02 69.93 21.23
CA LEU A 8 -40.32 68.50 21.09
C LEU A 8 -38.99 67.74 20.96
N LEU A 9 -38.58 67.07 22.03
CA LEU A 9 -37.48 66.13 22.05
C LEU A 9 -37.93 64.83 21.37
N TRP A 10 -37.65 64.68 20.07
CA TRP A 10 -37.81 63.41 19.37
C TRP A 10 -36.67 62.47 19.80
N CYS A 11 -36.98 61.50 20.67
CA CYS A 11 -36.12 60.34 20.91
C CYS A 11 -36.09 59.48 19.65
N PHE A 12 -35.07 59.66 18.81
CA PHE A 12 -34.67 58.63 17.86
C PHE A 12 -34.05 57.48 18.65
N TRP A 13 -34.87 56.46 18.93
CA TRP A 13 -34.39 55.14 19.33
C TRP A 13 -33.66 54.55 18.10
N LEU A 14 -32.35 54.80 18.00
CA LEU A 14 -31.49 53.97 17.16
C LEU A 14 -31.48 52.58 17.78
N CYS A 15 -32.32 51.68 17.29
CA CYS A 15 -32.02 50.27 17.32
C CYS A 15 -30.73 50.08 16.51
N VAL A 16 -29.58 50.17 17.18
CA VAL A 16 -28.35 49.57 16.67
C VAL A 16 -28.61 48.07 16.72
N VAL A 17 -29.11 47.53 15.61
CA VAL A 17 -29.12 46.10 15.38
C VAL A 17 -27.65 45.74 15.25
N TRP A 18 -27.04 45.30 16.36
CA TRP A 18 -25.76 44.60 16.29
C TRP A 18 -26.05 43.39 15.42
N SER A 19 -25.58 43.43 14.18
CA SER A 19 -25.53 42.26 13.33
C SER A 19 -24.54 41.31 13.98
N ASP A 20 -25.05 40.42 14.85
CA ASP A 20 -24.31 39.28 15.34
C ASP A 20 -23.85 38.49 14.12
N THR A 21 -22.57 38.65 13.76
CA THR A 21 -21.97 37.86 12.69
C THR A 21 -21.82 36.45 13.24
N SER A 22 -22.77 35.58 12.89
CA SER A 22 -22.65 34.15 13.13
C SER A 22 -21.34 33.65 12.51
N GLN A 23 -20.49 32.99 13.28
CA GLN A 23 -19.27 32.34 12.78
C GLN A 23 -19.47 30.83 12.92
N ALA A 24 -19.73 30.17 11.79
CA ALA A 24 -19.74 28.73 11.66
C ALA A 24 -18.38 28.25 11.13
N GLY A 25 -17.94 27.08 11.59
CA GLY A 25 -16.66 26.48 11.24
C GLY A 25 -16.79 25.00 10.91
N PHE A 26 -15.93 24.52 10.02
CA PHE A 26 -15.81 23.10 9.68
C PHE A 26 -14.32 22.76 9.65
N GLU A 27 -13.88 21.77 10.44
CA GLU A 27 -12.46 21.41 10.52
C GLU A 27 -12.29 19.90 10.58
N PHE A 28 -11.48 19.35 9.68
CA PHE A 28 -11.04 17.97 9.78
C PHE A 28 -9.97 17.81 10.86
N ILE A 29 -10.14 16.79 11.70
CA ILE A 29 -9.25 16.51 12.83
C ILE A 29 -8.30 15.36 12.47
N SER A 30 -8.83 14.27 11.93
CA SER A 30 -8.05 13.07 11.62
C SER A 30 -8.75 12.16 10.62
N TYR A 31 -8.05 11.12 10.15
CA TYR A 31 -8.64 10.01 9.41
C TYR A 31 -8.00 8.69 9.81
N ASP A 32 -8.76 7.61 9.60
CA ASP A 32 -8.28 6.23 9.67
C ASP A 32 -8.58 5.55 8.33
N ALA A 33 -7.53 5.20 7.61
CA ALA A 33 -7.58 4.58 6.30
C ALA A 33 -6.61 3.38 6.26
N PRO A 34 -7.08 2.16 6.61
CA PRO A 34 -6.22 0.98 6.64
C PRO A 34 -5.70 0.64 5.23
N ALA A 35 -4.58 -0.08 5.15
CA ALA A 35 -4.04 -0.53 3.87
C ALA A 35 -5.10 -1.35 3.09
N MET A 36 -5.19 -1.10 1.80
CA MET A 36 -6.09 -1.83 0.91
C MET A 36 -5.35 -3.03 0.32
N ASP A 37 -5.78 -4.23 0.69
CA ASP A 37 -5.28 -5.48 0.10
C ASP A 37 -6.04 -5.82 -1.19
N LEU A 38 -5.36 -5.63 -2.32
CA LEU A 38 -5.88 -5.92 -3.66
C LEU A 38 -6.05 -7.42 -3.92
N SER A 39 -5.44 -8.30 -3.11
CA SER A 39 -5.59 -9.75 -3.25
C SER A 39 -7.00 -10.26 -2.88
N THR A 40 -7.74 -9.47 -2.09
CA THR A 40 -9.12 -9.77 -1.69
C THR A 40 -10.16 -9.35 -2.74
N ALA A 41 -9.71 -8.80 -3.88
CA ALA A 41 -10.59 -8.25 -4.89
C ALA A 41 -11.47 -9.31 -5.56
N THR A 42 -12.78 -9.11 -5.54
CA THR A 42 -13.68 -9.78 -6.48
C THR A 42 -13.43 -9.23 -7.90
N ARG A 43 -13.58 -10.05 -8.95
CA ARG A 43 -13.10 -9.79 -10.34
C ARG A 43 -13.44 -8.41 -10.96
N LYS A 44 -14.35 -7.62 -10.40
CA LYS A 44 -14.70 -6.29 -10.94
C LYS A 44 -14.38 -5.13 -10.00
N ASN A 45 -14.68 -5.26 -8.70
CA ASN A 45 -14.56 -4.16 -7.74
C ASN A 45 -14.05 -4.63 -6.36
N ILE A 46 -13.46 -3.71 -5.61
CA ILE A 46 -13.12 -3.84 -4.19
C ILE A 46 -14.01 -2.91 -3.39
N SER A 47 -14.68 -3.42 -2.36
CA SER A 47 -15.37 -2.56 -1.38
C SER A 47 -14.39 -2.22 -0.26
N TYR A 48 -14.25 -0.94 0.04
CA TYR A 48 -13.28 -0.43 1.00
C TYR A 48 -13.96 0.56 1.94
N GLN A 49 -13.53 0.54 3.20
CA GLN A 49 -14.02 1.44 4.24
C GLN A 49 -12.87 2.20 4.88
N PHE A 50 -13.12 3.48 5.15
CA PHE A 50 -12.24 4.35 5.91
C PHE A 50 -13.10 5.38 6.64
N SER A 51 -12.55 6.01 7.67
CA SER A 51 -13.26 7.01 8.46
C SER A 51 -12.50 8.32 8.52
N VAL A 52 -13.23 9.42 8.63
CA VAL A 52 -12.69 10.75 8.93
C VAL A 52 -13.40 11.31 10.16
N VAL A 53 -12.66 12.09 10.94
CA VAL A 53 -13.17 12.78 12.11
C VAL A 53 -13.10 14.28 11.83
N PHE A 54 -14.19 14.99 12.07
CA PHE A 54 -14.26 16.44 11.89
C PHE A 54 -15.12 17.08 12.98
N SER A 55 -14.96 18.38 13.15
CA SER A 55 -15.80 19.21 14.01
C SER A 55 -16.59 20.18 13.14
N SER A 56 -17.88 20.32 13.47
CA SER A 56 -18.66 21.49 13.08
C SER A 56 -18.72 22.40 14.31
N GLN A 57 -18.09 23.57 14.21
CA GLN A 57 -18.01 24.54 15.30
C GLN A 57 -19.00 25.67 15.04
N CYS A 58 -19.63 26.17 16.09
CA CYS A 58 -20.27 27.47 16.07
C CYS A 58 -19.79 28.29 17.26
N SER A 59 -19.14 29.42 16.98
CA SER A 59 -18.59 30.28 18.03
C SER A 59 -19.64 31.23 18.60
N GLN A 60 -20.56 31.79 17.79
CA GLN A 60 -21.65 32.66 18.23
C GLN A 60 -22.87 32.62 17.28
N GLY A 61 -24.07 32.82 17.83
CA GLY A 61 -25.29 33.13 17.05
C GLY A 61 -26.03 31.95 16.42
N CYS A 62 -25.55 30.70 16.53
CA CYS A 62 -26.28 29.55 15.98
C CYS A 62 -27.47 29.17 16.85
N THR A 63 -28.67 29.40 16.34
CA THR A 63 -29.94 29.04 16.98
C THR A 63 -30.61 27.92 16.19
N GLY A 64 -29.93 26.78 16.05
CA GLY A 64 -30.44 25.66 15.25
C GLY A 64 -29.40 24.57 15.00
N PRO A 65 -29.81 23.42 14.44
CA PRO A 65 -28.87 22.39 14.02
C PRO A 65 -27.92 22.94 12.95
N GLN A 66 -26.70 22.42 12.90
CA GLN A 66 -25.72 22.81 11.87
C GLN A 66 -25.87 21.91 10.65
N HIS A 67 -25.92 22.51 9.47
CA HIS A 67 -25.93 21.76 8.22
C HIS A 67 -24.54 21.70 7.59
N TYR A 68 -24.10 20.49 7.26
CA TYR A 68 -22.85 20.27 6.56
C TYR A 68 -23.01 19.27 5.42
N ARG A 69 -22.07 19.30 4.48
CA ARG A 69 -22.01 18.37 3.34
C ARG A 69 -20.58 17.91 3.10
N LEU A 70 -20.44 16.72 2.52
CA LEU A 70 -19.16 16.08 2.25
C LEU A 70 -19.03 15.77 0.75
N ALA A 71 -17.82 15.83 0.22
CA ALA A 71 -17.51 15.46 -1.16
C ALA A 71 -16.12 14.83 -1.26
N PHE A 72 -15.87 14.12 -2.37
CA PHE A 72 -14.52 13.69 -2.75
C PHE A 72 -14.01 14.52 -3.93
N SER A 73 -12.80 15.04 -3.79
CA SER A 73 -12.08 15.82 -4.80
C SER A 73 -10.77 15.15 -5.19
N ALA A 74 -10.42 15.23 -6.48
CA ALA A 74 -9.13 14.79 -7.00
C ALA A 74 -7.97 15.74 -6.63
N THR A 75 -8.29 17.00 -6.30
CA THR A 75 -7.32 18.04 -5.94
C THR A 75 -7.73 18.72 -4.64
N SER A 76 -6.76 19.21 -3.87
CA SER A 76 -7.05 20.04 -2.70
C SER A 76 -7.76 21.32 -3.14
N ILE A 77 -8.79 21.73 -2.39
CA ILE A 77 -9.42 23.04 -2.57
C ILE A 77 -9.08 24.01 -1.42
N GLY A 78 -8.25 23.56 -0.47
CA GLY A 78 -7.84 24.34 0.70
C GLY A 78 -8.91 24.43 1.78
N SER A 79 -8.77 25.43 2.64
CA SER A 79 -9.74 25.79 3.67
C SER A 79 -10.01 27.28 3.64
N GLY A 80 -11.21 27.69 4.07
CA GLY A 80 -11.57 29.10 4.08
C GLY A 80 -13.04 29.37 4.37
N SER A 81 -13.36 30.66 4.51
CA SER A 81 -14.71 31.16 4.64
C SER A 81 -15.35 31.45 3.28
N GLY A 82 -16.68 31.42 3.23
CA GLY A 82 -17.46 31.57 2.02
C GLY A 82 -17.77 30.23 1.34
N SER A 83 -18.26 30.30 0.11
CA SER A 83 -18.66 29.10 -0.64
C SER A 83 -17.44 28.31 -1.07
N ALA A 84 -17.48 27.00 -0.85
CA ALA A 84 -16.41 26.12 -1.30
C ALA A 84 -16.19 26.20 -2.82
N PRO A 85 -14.92 26.19 -3.30
CA PRO A 85 -14.62 26.05 -4.72
C PRO A 85 -15.25 24.80 -5.36
N PRO A 86 -15.35 24.76 -6.70
CA PRO A 86 -15.83 23.57 -7.40
C PRO A 86 -15.02 22.31 -7.07
N ILE A 87 -15.72 21.20 -6.86
CA ILE A 87 -15.11 19.90 -6.55
C ILE A 87 -14.66 19.24 -7.86
N SER A 88 -13.38 18.86 -7.93
CA SER A 88 -12.82 18.22 -9.12
C SER A 88 -13.01 16.71 -9.06
N GLU A 89 -13.70 16.12 -10.05
CA GLU A 89 -13.81 14.66 -10.15
C GLU A 89 -12.48 14.00 -10.55
N GLY A 90 -11.73 14.62 -11.47
CA GLY A 90 -10.47 14.09 -11.99
C GLY A 90 -10.56 12.60 -12.42
N GLN A 91 -9.57 11.79 -12.03
CA GLN A 91 -9.59 10.35 -12.30
C GLN A 91 -10.46 9.56 -11.29
N LEU A 92 -11.00 10.20 -10.25
CA LEU A 92 -11.82 9.52 -9.25
C LEU A 92 -13.08 8.92 -9.86
N GLY A 93 -13.65 9.57 -10.89
CA GLY A 93 -14.80 9.07 -11.64
C GLY A 93 -14.60 7.73 -12.33
N LYS A 94 -13.37 7.47 -12.81
CA LYS A 94 -13.01 6.18 -13.43
C LYS A 94 -12.72 5.12 -12.39
N LEU A 95 -12.06 5.55 -11.31
CA LEU A 95 -11.56 4.74 -10.22
C LEU A 95 -12.68 4.25 -9.28
N ILE A 96 -13.62 5.12 -8.90
CA ILE A 96 -14.73 4.81 -8.00
C ILE A 96 -15.94 4.38 -8.82
N LYS A 97 -16.51 3.21 -8.50
CA LYS A 97 -17.67 2.64 -9.17
C LYS A 97 -18.95 2.93 -8.41
N GLY A 98 -19.79 3.78 -9.00
CA GLY A 98 -21.09 4.14 -8.45
C GLY A 98 -20.99 5.22 -7.37
N LYS A 99 -22.01 5.29 -6.50
CA LYS A 99 -22.07 6.29 -5.43
C LYS A 99 -21.23 5.87 -4.23
N VAL A 100 -20.45 6.81 -3.70
CA VAL A 100 -19.88 6.75 -2.35
C VAL A 100 -21.04 6.80 -1.37
N ARG A 101 -21.00 5.94 -0.35
CA ARG A 101 -21.96 5.93 0.77
C ARG A 101 -21.20 6.20 2.05
N PHE A 102 -21.84 6.79 3.04
CA PHE A 102 -21.24 6.94 4.36
C PHE A 102 -22.28 6.85 5.47
N ALA A 103 -21.79 6.57 6.66
CA ALA A 103 -22.51 6.70 7.92
C ALA A 103 -21.80 7.74 8.78
N THR A 104 -22.54 8.40 9.65
CA THR A 104 -22.03 9.43 10.56
C THR A 104 -22.56 9.14 11.96
N THR A 105 -21.74 9.42 12.97
CA THR A 105 -22.12 9.30 14.38
C THR A 105 -22.77 10.60 14.85
N GLY A 106 -23.91 10.52 15.54
CA GLY A 106 -24.52 11.70 16.18
C GLY A 106 -25.28 12.63 15.22
N ASP A 107 -25.94 12.07 14.22
CA ASP A 107 -26.89 12.81 13.39
C ASP A 107 -28.13 11.97 13.04
N ASP A 108 -29.27 12.65 12.87
CA ASP A 108 -30.57 12.03 12.53
C ASP A 108 -30.84 12.00 11.02
N THR A 109 -29.82 12.21 10.18
CA THR A 109 -30.01 12.38 8.74
C THR A 109 -30.32 11.04 8.06
N PRO A 110 -31.39 10.95 7.25
CA PRO A 110 -31.71 9.72 6.52
C PRO A 110 -30.60 9.26 5.58
N ALA A 111 -30.38 7.95 5.49
CA ALA A 111 -29.36 7.33 4.63
C ALA A 111 -29.44 7.74 3.14
N GLY A 112 -30.61 8.22 2.68
CA GLY A 112 -30.80 8.74 1.33
C GLY A 112 -29.92 9.96 1.01
N LYS A 113 -29.59 10.80 1.99
CA LYS A 113 -28.71 11.97 1.85
C LYS A 113 -27.23 11.63 2.04
N LYS A 114 -26.92 10.51 2.68
CA LYS A 114 -25.54 10.05 2.98
C LYS A 114 -24.88 9.29 1.82
N LYS A 115 -24.98 9.86 0.62
CA LYS A 115 -24.37 9.32 -0.60
C LYS A 115 -24.11 10.40 -1.64
N PHE A 116 -23.05 10.26 -2.42
CA PHE A 116 -22.71 11.17 -3.51
C PHE A 116 -21.89 10.46 -4.59
N SER A 117 -21.70 11.11 -5.74
CA SER A 117 -20.74 10.67 -6.76
C SER A 117 -19.44 11.48 -6.60
N PRO A 118 -18.26 10.96 -6.97
CA PRO A 118 -17.03 11.75 -6.97
C PRO A 118 -17.20 13.06 -7.76
N GLY A 119 -16.61 14.16 -7.28
CA GLY A 119 -16.83 15.49 -7.87
C GLY A 119 -18.19 16.14 -7.52
N GLN A 120 -19.04 15.48 -6.73
CA GLN A 120 -20.33 16.00 -6.30
C GLN A 120 -20.44 16.03 -4.78
N TRP A 121 -21.20 17.00 -4.28
CA TRP A 121 -21.58 17.09 -2.87
C TRP A 121 -22.59 16.01 -2.48
N SER A 122 -22.53 15.59 -1.21
CA SER A 122 -23.64 14.90 -0.54
C SER A 122 -24.86 15.81 -0.42
N GLY A 123 -25.99 15.23 -0.02
CA GLY A 123 -27.07 16.04 0.54
C GLY A 123 -26.67 16.61 1.89
N ASP A 124 -27.41 17.62 2.36
CA ASP A 124 -27.14 18.26 3.66
C ASP A 124 -27.38 17.28 4.81
N ILE A 125 -26.43 17.27 5.74
CA ILE A 125 -26.38 16.45 6.93
C ILE A 125 -26.62 17.37 8.12
N THR A 126 -27.51 16.97 9.02
CA THR A 126 -27.94 17.79 10.16
C THR A 126 -27.19 17.34 11.41
N GLY A 127 -26.16 18.09 11.80
CA GLY A 127 -25.36 17.81 13.00
C GLY A 127 -25.86 18.52 14.24
N HIS A 128 -25.49 17.98 15.40
CA HIS A 128 -25.60 18.68 16.67
C HIS A 128 -24.50 19.75 16.79
N GLN A 129 -24.83 20.88 17.42
CA GLN A 129 -23.90 21.99 17.58
C GLN A 129 -22.65 21.58 18.39
N ASN A 130 -21.48 22.05 17.97
CA ASN A 130 -20.22 21.86 18.69
C ASN A 130 -19.90 20.39 19.00
N THR A 131 -20.20 19.50 18.04
CA THR A 131 -19.91 18.07 18.17
C THR A 131 -18.84 17.63 17.20
N THR A 132 -18.03 16.68 17.67
CA THR A 132 -17.13 15.92 16.83
C THR A 132 -17.90 14.78 16.19
N VAL A 133 -17.83 14.69 14.87
CA VAL A 133 -18.51 13.68 14.07
C VAL A 133 -17.47 12.78 13.43
N THR A 134 -17.71 11.46 13.48
CA THR A 134 -16.98 10.49 12.66
C THR A 134 -17.84 10.09 11.46
N ALA A 135 -17.33 10.31 10.25
CA ALA A 135 -17.93 9.81 9.02
C ALA A 135 -17.16 8.59 8.51
N THR A 136 -17.84 7.43 8.44
CA THR A 136 -17.29 6.19 7.87
C THR A 136 -17.80 6.01 6.46
N PHE A 137 -16.90 6.10 5.48
CA PHE A 137 -17.20 5.92 4.07
C PHE A 137 -17.14 4.45 3.67
N THR A 138 -18.02 4.07 2.75
CA THR A 138 -17.95 2.81 2.02
C THR A 138 -17.85 3.14 0.53
N VAL A 139 -16.72 2.77 -0.06
CA VAL A 139 -16.36 3.09 -1.45
C VAL A 139 -16.18 1.80 -2.22
N ARG A 140 -16.61 1.77 -3.47
CA ARG A 140 -16.31 0.67 -4.39
C ARG A 140 -15.27 1.14 -5.40
N PHE A 141 -14.08 0.57 -5.35
CA PHE A 141 -13.01 0.87 -6.29
C PHE A 141 -12.96 -0.14 -7.43
N SER A 142 -12.59 0.32 -8.63
CA SER A 142 -12.38 -0.52 -9.81
C SER A 142 -11.07 -1.30 -9.67
N THR A 143 -11.14 -2.63 -9.60
CA THR A 143 -9.94 -3.48 -9.46
C THR A 143 -8.93 -3.23 -10.58
N SER A 144 -9.39 -3.08 -11.82
CA SER A 144 -8.51 -2.82 -12.98
C SER A 144 -7.78 -1.47 -12.93
N GLN A 145 -8.42 -0.43 -12.38
CA GLN A 145 -7.79 0.89 -12.25
C GLN A 145 -6.78 0.89 -11.10
N LEU A 146 -7.11 0.25 -9.98
CA LEU A 146 -6.17 0.05 -8.87
C LEU A 146 -4.94 -0.76 -9.31
N GLN A 147 -5.13 -1.83 -10.08
CA GLN A 147 -4.02 -2.60 -10.61
C GLN A 147 -3.15 -1.78 -11.57
N SER A 148 -3.75 -0.95 -12.42
CA SER A 148 -3.00 -0.04 -13.30
C SER A 148 -2.16 0.97 -12.51
N ILE A 149 -2.68 1.47 -11.38
CA ILE A 149 -1.95 2.36 -10.47
C ILE A 149 -0.73 1.62 -9.90
N VAL A 150 -0.92 0.42 -9.36
CA VAL A 150 0.19 -0.39 -8.81
C VAL A 150 1.22 -0.77 -9.87
N ASN A 151 0.78 -1.21 -11.05
CA ASN A 151 1.67 -1.56 -12.16
C ASN A 151 2.48 -0.35 -12.68
N SER A 152 2.02 0.87 -12.43
CA SER A 152 2.78 2.10 -12.74
C SER A 152 3.86 2.44 -11.69
N GLY A 153 3.98 1.64 -10.62
CA GLY A 153 4.93 1.82 -9.52
C GLY A 153 4.37 2.63 -8.35
N GLN A 154 3.09 3.03 -8.37
CA GLN A 154 2.45 3.73 -7.25
C GLN A 154 1.97 2.74 -6.18
N ASN A 155 2.36 2.97 -4.93
CA ASN A 155 2.02 2.11 -3.78
C ASN A 155 0.94 2.70 -2.86
N SER A 156 0.34 3.84 -3.24
CA SER A 156 -0.73 4.45 -2.47
C SER A 156 -1.71 5.20 -3.37
N LEU A 157 -2.97 5.23 -2.95
CA LEU A 157 -4.00 6.09 -3.50
C LEU A 157 -4.01 7.43 -2.73
N LEU A 158 -4.10 8.55 -3.44
CA LEU A 158 -4.28 9.87 -2.85
C LEU A 158 -5.52 10.55 -3.45
N PHE A 159 -6.39 11.05 -2.58
CA PHE A 159 -7.50 11.94 -2.94
C PHE A 159 -7.86 12.80 -1.74
N TYR A 160 -8.84 13.69 -1.89
CA TYR A 160 -9.23 14.61 -0.84
C TYR A 160 -10.69 14.44 -0.46
N VAL A 161 -10.97 14.47 0.84
CA VAL A 161 -12.31 14.66 1.38
C VAL A 161 -12.49 16.15 1.64
N VAL A 162 -13.58 16.70 1.14
CA VAL A 162 -13.95 18.10 1.34
C VAL A 162 -15.19 18.11 2.21
N GLY A 163 -15.19 18.97 3.22
CA GLY A 163 -16.37 19.26 4.03
C GLY A 163 -16.70 20.73 3.98
N GLU A 164 -17.98 21.06 4.01
CA GLU A 164 -18.47 22.43 4.03
C GLU A 164 -19.64 22.53 4.99
N ASP A 165 -19.59 23.54 5.86
CA ASP A 165 -20.75 24.04 6.60
C ASP A 165 -21.58 24.93 5.65
N THR A 166 -22.88 24.63 5.54
CA THR A 166 -23.78 25.28 4.57
C THR A 166 -24.57 26.45 5.15
N GLU A 167 -24.36 26.80 6.43
CA GLU A 167 -25.02 27.92 7.11
C GLU A 167 -24.49 29.30 6.64
N SER A 168 -25.08 30.37 7.16
CA SER A 168 -24.86 31.78 6.77
C SER A 168 -23.40 32.23 6.63
N ALA A 169 -22.49 31.70 7.45
CA ALA A 169 -21.07 32.08 7.40
C ALA A 169 -20.26 31.33 6.34
N ARG A 170 -20.69 30.10 5.99
CA ARG A 170 -20.02 29.05 5.21
C ARG A 170 -18.53 28.90 5.49
N TYR A 171 -18.12 27.71 5.89
CA TYR A 171 -16.71 27.38 6.04
C TYR A 171 -16.45 26.02 5.43
N TYR A 172 -15.35 25.89 4.71
CA TYR A 172 -14.93 24.62 4.13
C TYR A 172 -13.51 24.27 4.52
N ASP A 173 -13.25 22.97 4.55
CA ASP A 173 -11.94 22.41 4.79
C ASP A 173 -11.72 21.18 3.91
N THR A 174 -10.46 20.82 3.73
CA THR A 174 -10.04 19.71 2.87
C THR A 174 -9.01 18.84 3.58
N LEU A 175 -9.29 17.53 3.65
CA LEU A 175 -8.40 16.53 4.21
C LEU A 175 -7.85 15.61 3.12
N ALA A 176 -6.52 15.47 3.06
CA ALA A 176 -5.86 14.50 2.20
C ALA A 176 -5.99 13.08 2.76
N ILE A 177 -6.53 12.16 1.98
CA ILE A 177 -6.64 10.74 2.31
C ILE A 177 -5.61 9.97 1.50
N LYS A 178 -4.67 9.36 2.22
CA LYS A 178 -3.66 8.46 1.63
C LYS A 178 -3.94 7.02 2.04
N ILE A 179 -4.28 6.17 1.08
CA ILE A 179 -4.54 4.74 1.31
C ILE A 179 -3.34 3.94 0.77
N PRO A 180 -2.57 3.24 1.63
CA PRO A 180 -1.57 2.29 1.16
C PRO A 180 -2.21 1.17 0.34
N LEU A 181 -1.61 0.81 -0.79
CA LEU A 181 -2.08 -0.29 -1.65
C LEU A 181 -1.13 -1.47 -1.50
N HIS A 182 -1.66 -2.61 -1.03
CA HIS A 182 -0.92 -3.86 -0.94
C HIS A 182 -1.42 -4.81 -2.03
N THR A 183 -0.50 -5.47 -2.71
CA THR A 183 -0.80 -6.60 -3.60
C THR A 183 -0.31 -7.88 -2.95
N ARG A 184 -0.85 -9.04 -3.37
CA ARG A 184 -0.16 -10.30 -3.08
C ARG A 184 1.19 -10.20 -3.75
N GLU A 185 2.25 -10.36 -2.98
CA GLU A 185 3.57 -10.40 -3.56
C GLU A 185 3.69 -11.68 -4.39
N GLU A 186 3.99 -11.50 -5.67
CA GLU A 186 4.18 -12.59 -6.61
C GLU A 186 5.69 -12.79 -6.78
N VAL A 187 6.11 -14.05 -6.73
CA VAL A 187 7.49 -14.44 -6.94
C VAL A 187 7.53 -15.63 -7.88
N GLN A 188 8.52 -15.66 -8.77
CA GLN A 188 8.73 -16.78 -9.68
C GLN A 188 10.22 -16.95 -9.95
N ILE A 189 10.68 -18.20 -9.97
CA ILE A 189 12.01 -18.58 -10.46
C ILE A 189 11.85 -19.50 -11.68
N THR A 190 12.58 -19.22 -12.75
CA THR A 190 12.58 -19.99 -14.01
C THR A 190 14.00 -20.19 -14.52
N GLY A 191 14.19 -21.11 -15.48
CA GLY A 191 15.51 -21.41 -16.05
C GLY A 191 16.39 -22.32 -15.19
N LEU A 192 15.84 -22.94 -14.13
CA LEU A 192 16.57 -23.93 -13.35
C LEU A 192 16.85 -25.19 -14.19
N SER A 193 18.10 -25.66 -14.15
CA SER A 193 18.56 -26.87 -14.81
C SER A 193 19.54 -27.64 -13.91
N GLU A 194 19.91 -28.85 -14.32
CA GLU A 194 20.95 -29.61 -13.63
C GLU A 194 22.31 -28.89 -13.69
N ILE A 195 23.07 -28.96 -12.60
CA ILE A 195 24.46 -28.51 -12.55
C ILE A 195 25.35 -29.76 -12.58
N VAL A 196 26.00 -29.99 -13.72
CA VAL A 196 26.89 -31.15 -13.89
C VAL A 196 28.34 -30.75 -13.63
N LEU A 197 29.02 -31.49 -12.76
CA LEU A 197 30.43 -31.31 -12.41
C LEU A 197 31.22 -32.55 -12.82
N ASN A 198 32.21 -32.38 -13.69
CA ASN A 198 33.05 -33.48 -14.16
C ASN A 198 34.38 -33.49 -13.40
N ALA A 199 34.48 -34.36 -12.40
CA ALA A 199 35.64 -34.52 -11.53
C ALA A 199 36.79 -35.29 -12.22
N GLY A 200 37.25 -34.84 -13.40
CA GLY A 200 38.52 -35.31 -13.98
C GLY A 200 39.71 -35.05 -13.02
N ILE A 201 40.97 -35.06 -13.49
CA ILE A 201 42.09 -34.64 -12.64
C ILE A 201 41.83 -33.19 -12.21
N PRO A 202 41.52 -32.89 -10.93
CA PRO A 202 41.09 -31.56 -10.55
C PRO A 202 42.28 -30.60 -10.66
N SER A 203 42.28 -29.75 -11.69
CA SER A 203 43.27 -28.68 -11.79
C SER A 203 42.77 -27.48 -10.98
N GLY A 204 43.27 -27.34 -9.75
CA GLY A 204 42.95 -26.22 -8.86
C GLY A 204 42.28 -26.62 -7.55
N THR A 205 41.98 -25.62 -6.72
CA THR A 205 41.48 -25.83 -5.36
C THR A 205 40.03 -26.30 -5.30
N TYR A 206 39.25 -26.02 -6.35
CA TYR A 206 37.82 -26.35 -6.38
C TYR A 206 37.38 -26.86 -7.75
N LEU A 207 36.43 -27.79 -7.71
CA LEU A 207 35.60 -28.16 -8.85
C LEU A 207 34.30 -27.34 -8.74
N GLU A 208 34.00 -26.54 -9.76
CA GLU A 208 32.84 -25.64 -9.74
C GLU A 208 32.14 -25.56 -11.09
N SER A 209 30.83 -25.32 -11.06
CA SER A 209 29.97 -25.16 -12.24
C SER A 209 28.76 -24.33 -11.87
N SER A 210 28.22 -23.58 -12.83
CA SER A 210 27.17 -22.60 -12.60
C SER A 210 26.03 -22.73 -13.60
N ILE A 211 24.83 -22.36 -13.16
CA ILE A 211 23.67 -22.08 -14.00
C ILE A 211 23.22 -20.64 -13.78
N SER A 212 22.46 -20.13 -14.74
CA SER A 212 21.78 -18.85 -14.63
C SER A 212 20.27 -19.08 -14.61
N ALA A 213 19.56 -18.25 -13.86
CA ALA A 213 18.12 -18.33 -13.67
C ALA A 213 17.50 -16.92 -13.70
N CYS A 214 16.23 -16.87 -14.11
CA CYS A 214 15.42 -15.66 -14.02
C CYS A 214 14.56 -15.72 -12.76
N VAL A 215 14.71 -14.73 -11.89
CA VAL A 215 13.88 -14.53 -10.70
C VAL A 215 13.09 -13.23 -10.80
N TYR A 216 11.78 -13.36 -10.80
CA TYR A 216 10.80 -12.29 -10.75
C TYR A 216 10.27 -12.11 -9.32
N SER A 217 10.11 -10.85 -8.89
CA SER A 217 9.35 -10.47 -7.70
C SER A 217 8.59 -9.18 -7.96
N SER A 218 7.31 -9.14 -7.60
CA SER A 218 6.49 -7.93 -7.69
C SER A 218 7.03 -6.80 -6.79
N SER A 219 7.69 -7.12 -5.66
CA SER A 219 8.33 -6.10 -4.80
C SER A 219 9.67 -5.62 -5.38
N GLY A 220 10.30 -6.44 -6.22
CA GLY A 220 11.66 -6.24 -6.73
C GLY A 220 12.75 -6.73 -5.77
N ASN A 221 12.37 -7.28 -4.62
CA ASN A 221 13.28 -7.87 -3.64
C ASN A 221 12.84 -9.31 -3.31
N ILE A 222 13.81 -10.15 -2.96
CA ILE A 222 13.59 -11.53 -2.56
C ILE A 222 14.56 -11.93 -1.44
N SER A 223 14.20 -12.99 -0.75
CA SER A 223 15.15 -13.81 0.00
C SER A 223 15.19 -15.22 -0.58
N VAL A 224 16.33 -15.89 -0.41
CA VAL A 224 16.56 -17.25 -0.91
C VAL A 224 16.99 -18.14 0.24
N ASP A 225 16.35 -19.30 0.35
CA ASP A 225 16.77 -20.41 1.21
C ASP A 225 16.99 -21.66 0.37
N LEU A 226 17.91 -22.52 0.81
CA LEU A 226 18.40 -23.67 0.07
C LEU A 226 18.39 -24.91 0.95
N ASP A 227 17.87 -26.02 0.46
CA ASP A 227 17.84 -27.29 1.21
C ASP A 227 18.25 -28.46 0.31
N GLY A 228 19.18 -29.28 0.77
CA GLY A 228 19.67 -30.46 0.05
C GLY A 228 18.89 -31.71 0.46
N ALA A 229 18.41 -32.48 -0.51
CA ALA A 229 17.58 -33.66 -0.25
C ALA A 229 18.32 -34.79 0.47
N ASN A 230 19.61 -34.99 0.18
CA ASN A 230 20.40 -36.05 0.81
C ASN A 230 20.66 -35.82 2.31
N ALA A 231 20.63 -34.56 2.75
CA ALA A 231 20.90 -34.18 4.14
C ALA A 231 20.07 -32.94 4.55
N PRO A 232 18.73 -33.07 4.66
CA PRO A 232 17.86 -31.92 4.92
C PRO A 232 18.22 -31.21 6.23
N GLY A 233 18.35 -29.88 6.19
CA GLY A 233 18.74 -29.07 7.34
C GLY A 233 20.20 -29.20 7.80
N LYS A 234 21.00 -30.03 7.14
CA LYS A 234 22.43 -30.26 7.41
C LYS A 234 23.28 -29.70 6.26
N PRO A 235 24.63 -29.70 6.40
CA PRO A 235 25.51 -29.31 5.30
C PRO A 235 25.24 -30.09 4.02
N PHE A 236 25.28 -29.41 2.87
CA PHE A 236 24.95 -30.01 1.58
C PHE A 236 25.96 -31.08 1.16
N GLN A 237 25.45 -32.20 0.66
CA GLN A 237 26.24 -33.39 0.39
C GLN A 237 25.70 -34.12 -0.85
N LEU A 238 26.59 -34.45 -1.78
CA LEU A 238 26.29 -35.40 -2.86
C LEU A 238 26.44 -36.83 -2.34
N SER A 239 25.59 -37.75 -2.79
CA SER A 239 25.65 -39.17 -2.43
C SER A 239 25.42 -40.07 -3.66
N GLN A 240 25.89 -41.31 -3.61
CA GLN A 240 25.57 -42.35 -4.59
C GLN A 240 24.20 -43.00 -4.33
N THR A 241 23.73 -43.00 -3.08
CA THR A 241 22.58 -43.82 -2.64
C THR A 241 21.41 -42.98 -2.11
N ASP A 242 21.26 -41.73 -2.56
CA ASP A 242 20.20 -40.78 -2.16
C ASP A 242 20.17 -40.41 -0.65
N GLN A 243 21.04 -41.00 0.16
CA GLN A 243 21.25 -40.70 1.58
C GLN A 243 22.74 -40.71 1.89
N CYS A 244 23.16 -39.81 2.78
CA CYS A 244 24.55 -39.73 3.22
C CYS A 244 24.72 -40.35 4.62
N ASP A 245 24.87 -41.68 4.66
CA ASP A 245 24.96 -42.42 5.92
C ASP A 245 26.39 -42.88 6.25
N ALA A 246 27.34 -42.79 5.30
CA ALA A 246 28.74 -43.23 5.47
C ALA A 246 29.73 -42.15 4.99
N MET A 247 30.79 -41.88 5.77
CA MET A 247 31.76 -40.80 5.49
C MET A 247 32.45 -40.86 4.12
N ASN A 248 32.65 -42.06 3.56
CA ASN A 248 33.33 -42.24 2.27
C ASN A 248 32.35 -42.30 1.08
N ALA A 249 31.06 -42.16 1.34
CA ALA A 249 29.99 -42.23 0.34
C ALA A 249 29.44 -40.84 0.00
N CYS A 250 30.03 -39.76 0.53
CA CYS A 250 29.48 -38.43 0.40
C CYS A 250 30.52 -37.36 0.10
N ILE A 251 30.15 -36.44 -0.77
CA ILE A 251 30.99 -35.32 -1.17
C ILE A 251 30.33 -34.02 -0.67
N PRO A 252 30.92 -33.31 0.31
CA PRO A 252 30.39 -32.03 0.74
C PRO A 252 30.54 -31.00 -0.38
N TYR A 253 29.54 -30.14 -0.54
CA TYR A 253 29.58 -29.02 -1.46
C TYR A 253 28.98 -27.77 -0.82
N VAL A 254 29.28 -26.61 -1.42
CA VAL A 254 28.65 -25.34 -1.05
C VAL A 254 27.97 -24.75 -2.28
N VAL A 255 26.92 -23.99 -2.05
CA VAL A 255 26.22 -23.24 -3.09
C VAL A 255 26.54 -21.77 -2.95
N ARG A 256 26.96 -21.13 -4.03
CA ARG A 256 27.15 -19.69 -4.10
C ARG A 256 26.10 -19.09 -5.02
N ILE A 257 25.48 -18.00 -4.57
CA ILE A 257 24.51 -17.25 -5.35
C ILE A 257 25.05 -15.84 -5.60
N GLN A 258 24.90 -15.36 -6.82
CA GLN A 258 25.23 -13.99 -7.21
C GLN A 258 24.09 -13.40 -8.02
N ASN A 259 23.73 -12.16 -7.69
CA ASN A 259 22.77 -11.40 -8.46
C ASN A 259 23.46 -10.59 -9.56
N THR A 260 22.83 -10.44 -10.72
CA THR A 260 23.38 -9.63 -11.81
C THR A 260 23.54 -8.18 -11.33
N GLY A 261 24.78 -7.69 -11.30
CA GLY A 261 25.13 -6.34 -10.81
C GLY A 261 25.66 -6.30 -9.37
N GLN A 262 25.69 -7.41 -8.63
CA GLN A 262 26.42 -7.52 -7.37
C GLN A 262 27.79 -8.17 -7.59
N SER A 263 28.85 -7.62 -7.00
CA SER A 263 30.20 -8.19 -7.10
C SER A 263 30.46 -9.35 -6.12
N ASN A 264 29.63 -9.47 -5.08
CA ASN A 264 29.86 -10.41 -3.98
C ASN A 264 29.02 -11.67 -4.16
N TRP A 265 29.64 -12.82 -3.94
CA TRP A 265 28.96 -14.11 -3.84
C TRP A 265 28.40 -14.30 -2.44
N LEU A 266 27.17 -14.76 -2.36
CA LEU A 266 26.56 -15.24 -1.11
C LEU A 266 26.74 -16.75 -1.03
N GLU A 267 27.48 -17.23 -0.05
CA GLU A 267 27.74 -18.65 0.15
C GLU A 267 26.76 -19.26 1.16
N TYR A 268 26.24 -20.43 0.79
CA TYR A 268 25.30 -21.25 1.55
C TYR A 268 25.90 -22.64 1.70
N GLN A 269 25.86 -23.16 2.92
CA GLN A 269 26.37 -24.49 3.25
C GLN A 269 25.26 -25.43 3.68
N LYS A 270 24.15 -24.91 4.20
CA LYS A 270 22.97 -25.66 4.65
C LYS A 270 21.71 -24.79 4.62
N LYS A 271 20.56 -25.42 4.87
CA LYS A 271 19.30 -24.72 5.12
C LYS A 271 19.40 -23.74 6.28
N GLY A 272 18.76 -22.58 6.15
CA GLY A 272 18.75 -21.53 7.15
C GLY A 272 19.98 -20.64 7.13
N ASP A 273 20.93 -20.88 6.21
CA ASP A 273 22.05 -19.97 5.96
C ASP A 273 21.62 -18.69 5.21
N GLN A 274 20.32 -18.39 5.12
CA GLN A 274 19.74 -17.25 4.41
C GLN A 274 20.60 -15.97 4.55
N LYS A 275 21.10 -15.49 3.42
CA LYS A 275 22.01 -14.33 3.38
C LYS A 275 21.28 -13.11 2.82
N GLY A 276 20.63 -12.36 3.71
CA GLY A 276 20.09 -11.02 3.39
C GLY A 276 19.02 -10.99 2.29
N VAL A 277 18.85 -9.80 1.71
CA VAL A 277 17.88 -9.52 0.65
C VAL A 277 18.60 -9.37 -0.69
N LEU A 278 18.10 -10.07 -1.71
CA LEU A 278 18.56 -9.99 -3.08
C LEU A 278 17.57 -9.18 -3.92
N ASN A 279 18.06 -8.47 -4.93
CA ASN A 279 17.20 -7.84 -5.92
C ASN A 279 16.58 -8.91 -6.84
N ALA A 280 15.39 -8.66 -7.35
CA ALA A 280 14.75 -9.49 -8.35
C ALA A 280 14.26 -8.62 -9.51
N SER A 281 13.97 -9.24 -10.63
CA SER A 281 13.37 -8.56 -11.76
C SER A 281 11.93 -8.19 -11.43
N ARG A 282 11.51 -7.01 -11.84
CA ARG A 282 10.09 -6.64 -11.86
C ARG A 282 9.39 -7.03 -13.18
N ASP A 283 10.15 -7.56 -14.13
CA ASP A 283 9.66 -8.17 -15.36
C ASP A 283 9.63 -9.70 -15.20
N GLN A 284 8.48 -10.32 -15.47
CA GLN A 284 8.28 -11.78 -15.29
C GLN A 284 9.21 -12.63 -16.17
N GLY A 285 9.67 -12.11 -17.31
CA GLY A 285 10.63 -12.78 -18.18
C GLY A 285 12.07 -12.32 -17.98
N CYS A 286 12.35 -11.54 -16.92
CA CYS A 286 13.62 -10.87 -16.68
C CYS A 286 14.20 -10.14 -17.90
N GLN A 287 13.35 -9.56 -18.75
CA GLN A 287 13.76 -8.95 -20.02
C GLN A 287 14.57 -9.90 -20.93
N GLN A 288 14.31 -11.21 -20.83
CA GLN A 288 15.05 -12.29 -21.48
C GLN A 288 16.52 -12.38 -21.07
N ARG A 289 16.88 -11.90 -19.87
CA ARG A 289 18.21 -12.02 -19.30
C ARG A 289 18.12 -12.57 -17.89
N ASP A 290 18.84 -13.65 -17.63
CA ASP A 290 18.92 -14.20 -16.27
C ASP A 290 19.56 -13.17 -15.32
N ASN A 291 18.97 -13.04 -14.14
CA ASN A 291 19.38 -12.09 -13.12
C ASN A 291 19.97 -12.78 -11.87
N LEU A 292 19.99 -14.11 -11.83
CA LEU A 292 20.58 -14.88 -10.75
C LEU A 292 21.54 -15.93 -11.30
N THR A 293 22.76 -15.98 -10.79
CA THR A 293 23.72 -17.05 -11.05
C THR A 293 23.84 -17.92 -9.81
N ILE A 294 23.64 -19.22 -9.99
CA ILE A 294 23.76 -20.24 -8.94
C ILE A 294 24.94 -21.12 -9.29
N GLN A 295 25.90 -21.24 -8.38
CA GLN A 295 27.11 -22.00 -8.57
C GLN A 295 27.27 -23.05 -7.48
N VAL A 296 27.59 -24.28 -7.86
CA VAL A 296 27.99 -25.34 -6.94
C VAL A 296 29.51 -25.44 -6.94
N ARG A 297 30.08 -25.59 -5.75
CA ARG A 297 31.52 -25.68 -5.53
C ARG A 297 31.87 -26.81 -4.59
N ILE A 298 32.81 -27.65 -5.01
CA ILE A 298 33.36 -28.77 -4.26
C ILE A 298 34.84 -28.54 -4.06
N ASN A 299 35.33 -28.72 -2.83
CA ASN A 299 36.77 -28.68 -2.56
C ASN A 299 37.44 -29.91 -3.19
N SER A 300 38.45 -29.70 -4.03
CA SER A 300 39.17 -30.79 -4.71
C SER A 300 39.74 -31.82 -3.74
N GLN A 301 40.09 -31.42 -2.51
CA GLN A 301 40.56 -32.34 -1.46
C GLN A 301 39.52 -33.38 -1.06
N SER A 302 38.24 -33.01 -1.05
CA SER A 302 37.13 -33.93 -0.73
C SER A 302 36.94 -35.00 -1.81
N LEU A 303 37.38 -34.75 -3.03
CA LEU A 303 37.28 -35.69 -4.15
C LEU A 303 38.32 -36.82 -4.05
N TYR A 304 39.52 -36.55 -3.53
CA TYR A 304 40.61 -37.56 -3.44
C TYR A 304 40.30 -38.73 -2.50
N GLN A 305 39.41 -38.53 -1.53
CA GLN A 305 39.05 -39.54 -0.54
C GLN A 305 37.81 -40.35 -0.95
N THR A 306 37.22 -40.02 -2.10
CA THR A 306 35.92 -40.55 -2.53
C THR A 306 36.10 -41.65 -3.58
N SER A 307 35.24 -42.67 -3.53
CA SER A 307 35.23 -43.74 -4.54
C SER A 307 34.79 -43.21 -5.91
N ALA A 308 35.25 -43.87 -6.98
CA ALA A 308 34.79 -43.55 -8.32
C ALA A 308 33.29 -43.87 -8.47
N GLY A 309 32.54 -42.99 -9.15
CA GLY A 309 31.13 -43.18 -9.42
C GLY A 309 30.39 -41.87 -9.65
N GLN A 310 29.06 -41.97 -9.84
CA GLN A 310 28.18 -40.81 -9.96
C GLN A 310 27.59 -40.47 -8.60
N PHE A 311 27.69 -39.20 -8.22
CA PHE A 311 27.12 -38.66 -7.00
C PHE A 311 26.11 -37.58 -7.38
N LYS A 312 24.97 -37.56 -6.70
CA LYS A 312 23.87 -36.63 -6.99
C LYS A 312 23.28 -36.11 -5.69
N ASP A 313 22.60 -34.97 -5.76
CA ASP A 313 21.75 -34.40 -4.72
C ASP A 313 20.65 -33.60 -5.43
N THR A 314 19.51 -33.42 -4.77
CA THR A 314 18.46 -32.50 -5.24
C THR A 314 18.44 -31.27 -4.36
N LEU A 315 18.82 -30.12 -4.92
CA LEU A 315 18.78 -28.84 -4.23
C LEU A 315 17.41 -28.19 -4.42
N THR A 316 16.68 -28.01 -3.32
CA THR A 316 15.44 -27.24 -3.31
C THR A 316 15.76 -25.77 -3.06
N ILE A 317 15.33 -24.90 -3.98
CA ILE A 317 15.50 -23.44 -3.86
C ILE A 317 14.15 -22.83 -3.52
N THR A 318 14.06 -22.20 -2.35
CA THR A 318 12.86 -21.47 -1.92
C THR A 318 13.12 -19.98 -2.09
N VAL A 319 12.28 -19.30 -2.87
CA VAL A 319 12.35 -17.85 -3.05
C VAL A 319 11.13 -17.21 -2.41
N THR A 320 11.34 -16.22 -1.54
CA THR A 320 10.28 -15.49 -0.85
C THR A 320 10.37 -14.01 -1.19
N PRO A 321 9.28 -13.34 -1.59
CA PRO A 321 9.29 -11.90 -1.80
C PRO A 321 9.49 -11.15 -0.47
N MET A 322 10.08 -9.95 -0.54
CA MET A 322 10.47 -9.12 0.61
C MET A 322 10.05 -7.67 0.43
#